data_AF-A0A4C1ZAF4-F1
#
_entry.id   AF-A0A4C1ZAF4-F1
#
_cell.length_a   1.000
_cell.length_b   1.000
_cell.length_c   1.000
_cell.angle_alpha   90.00
_cell.angle_beta   90.00
_cell.angle_gamma   90.00
#
_symmetry.space_group_name_H-M   'P 1'
#
loop_
_entity.id
_entity.type
_entity.pdbx_description
1 polymer ?
#
loop_
_entity_poly.entity_id
_entity_poly.type
_entity_poly.pdbx_seq_one_letter_code
_entity_poly.pdbx_strand_id
1 'polypeptide(L)'
;MKSEYTTTIQGVENRGHGVIYYELLKPNETITGDRYRLQLMRLSRSLKEKRLLYKQRHGKVILLYDNTRPHVAKPVKTYLEMLQWEVLPHPPYSPDSLF
;
A
#
# COMPACT_ATOMS: atom_id res chain seq x y z
N MET A 1 10.26 20.30 -12.90
CA MET A 1 9.53 19.04 -13.12
C MET A 1 9.01 18.57 -11.79
N LYS A 2 7.73 18.80 -11.48
CA LYS A 2 7.11 18.31 -10.25
C LYS A 2 6.71 16.86 -10.53
N SER A 3 7.48 15.91 -10.02
CA SER A 3 7.09 14.50 -10.03
C SER A 3 5.77 14.37 -9.26
N GLU A 4 4.69 14.17 -9.98
CA GLU A 4 3.41 13.76 -9.43
C GLU A 4 3.63 12.39 -8.80
N TYR A 5 3.75 12.33 -7.47
CA TYR A 5 3.97 11.09 -6.75
C TYR A 5 2.67 10.27 -6.76
N THR A 6 2.44 9.55 -7.85
CA THR A 6 1.38 8.56 -7.99
C THR A 6 1.71 7.39 -7.08
N THR A 7 1.20 7.39 -5.84
CA THR A 7 1.41 6.24 -4.94
C THR A 7 0.48 5.12 -5.37
N THR A 8 0.97 4.29 -6.29
CA THR A 8 0.30 3.03 -6.65
C THR A 8 0.63 2.04 -5.54
N ILE A 9 -0.31 1.76 -4.65
CA ILE A 9 -0.14 0.67 -3.67
C ILE A 9 -0.41 -0.64 -4.41
N GLN A 10 0.66 -1.23 -4.96
CA GLN A 10 0.60 -2.56 -5.54
C GLN A 10 0.57 -3.59 -4.41
N GLY A 11 -0.61 -4.12 -4.10
CA GLY A 11 -0.71 -5.37 -3.37
C GLY A 11 -0.21 -6.50 -4.28
N VAL A 12 1.08 -6.85 -4.18
CA VAL A 12 1.65 -7.95 -4.95
C VAL A 12 1.23 -9.26 -4.29
N GLU A 13 0.03 -9.74 -4.63
CA GLU A 13 -0.32 -11.15 -4.43
C GLU A 13 0.23 -11.94 -5.61
N ASN A 14 1.11 -12.88 -5.31
CA ASN A 14 1.81 -13.73 -6.26
C ASN A 14 0.81 -14.36 -7.27
N ARG A 15 0.95 -13.99 -8.55
CA ARG A 15 0.09 -14.23 -9.75
C ARG A 15 -0.86 -13.09 -10.13
N GLY A 16 -0.33 -12.11 -10.86
CA GLY A 16 -0.87 -11.67 -12.16
C GLY A 16 -2.28 -11.09 -12.23
N HIS A 17 -2.77 -10.37 -11.23
CA HIS A 17 -4.06 -9.71 -11.36
C HIS A 17 -3.97 -8.22 -11.07
N GLY A 18 -4.55 -7.42 -11.97
CA GLY A 18 -4.39 -5.97 -12.06
C GLY A 18 -4.84 -5.13 -10.86
N VAL A 19 -4.85 -3.81 -11.08
CA VAL A 19 -4.99 -2.78 -10.05
C VAL A 19 -6.22 -3.00 -9.15
N ILE A 20 -5.96 -3.15 -7.85
CA ILE A 20 -7.01 -3.36 -6.83
C ILE A 20 -7.61 -2.03 -6.40
N TYR A 21 -6.76 -1.03 -6.21
CA TYR A 21 -7.12 0.28 -5.73
C TYR A 21 -6.09 1.32 -6.17
N TYR A 22 -6.55 2.51 -6.53
CA TYR A 22 -5.70 3.68 -6.77
C TYR A 22 -6.48 4.95 -6.39
N GLU A 23 -5.75 5.98 -5.97
CA GLU A 23 -6.29 7.33 -5.77
C GLU A 23 -5.40 8.33 -6.48
N LEU A 24 -6.01 9.28 -7.17
CA LEU A 24 -5.30 10.46 -7.68
C LEU A 24 -5.44 11.60 -6.68
N LEU A 25 -4.31 12.16 -6.25
CA LEU A 25 -4.30 13.31 -5.34
C LEU A 25 -4.59 14.60 -6.11
N LYS A 26 -5.10 15.61 -5.41
CA LYS A 26 -5.22 16.94 -6.02
C LYS A 26 -3.82 17.55 -6.24
N PRO A 27 -3.66 18.48 -7.19
CA PRO A 27 -2.41 19.20 -7.37
C PRO A 27 -1.92 19.85 -6.05
N ASN A 28 -0.64 19.70 -5.74
CA ASN A 28 0.03 20.15 -4.50
C ASN A 28 -0.42 19.47 -3.20
N GLU A 29 -1.30 18.48 -3.27
CA GLU A 29 -1.67 17.68 -2.09
C GLU A 29 -0.57 16.64 -1.83
N THR A 30 -0.12 16.53 -0.58
CA THR A 30 0.98 15.63 -0.21
C THR A 30 0.44 14.41 0.53
N ILE A 31 1.11 13.26 0.40
CA ILE A 31 0.84 12.08 1.23
C ILE A 31 1.40 12.34 2.64
N THR A 32 0.51 12.44 3.62
CA THR A 32 0.86 12.42 5.05
C THR A 32 0.62 11.02 5.62
N GLY A 33 1.16 10.73 6.81
CA GLY A 33 0.95 9.43 7.46
C GLY A 33 -0.53 9.11 7.71
N ASP A 34 -1.32 10.09 8.14
CA ASP A 34 -2.76 9.92 8.34
C ASP A 34 -3.51 9.68 7.04
N ARG A 35 -3.12 10.38 5.97
CA ARG A 35 -3.70 10.15 4.64
C ARG A 35 -3.37 8.77 4.12
N TYR A 36 -2.12 8.33 4.25
CA TYR A 36 -1.71 7.00 3.84
C TYR A 36 -2.45 5.90 4.62
N ARG A 37 -2.65 6.10 5.93
CA ARG A 37 -3.51 5.22 6.74
C ARG A 37 -4.93 5.14 6.17
N LEU A 38 -5.54 6.26 5.79
CA LEU A 38 -6.88 6.27 5.19
C LEU A 38 -6.91 5.52 3.85
N GLN A 39 -5.86 5.64 3.05
CA GLN A 39 -5.72 4.89 1.80
C GLN A 39 -5.61 3.38 2.05
N LEU A 40 -4.83 2.96 3.06
CA LEU A 40 -4.77 1.55 3.47
C LEU A 40 -6.14 1.03 3.93
N MET A 41 -6.91 1.84 4.66
CA MET A 41 -8.28 1.47 5.05
C MET A 41 -9.16 1.18 3.82
N ARG A 42 -9.09 2.05 2.81
CA ARG A 42 -9.86 1.89 1.57
C ARG A 42 -9.38 0.71 0.74
N LEU A 43 -8.07 0.54 0.61
CA LEU A 43 -7.46 -0.62 -0.04
C LEU A 43 -7.90 -1.93 0.62
N SER A 44 -7.90 -2.01 1.95
CA SER A 44 -8.33 -3.21 2.68
C SER A 44 -9.79 -3.58 2.40
N ARG A 45 -10.65 -2.57 2.20
CA ARG A 45 -12.05 -2.76 1.80
C ARG A 45 -12.14 -3.26 0.36
N SER A 46 -11.45 -2.62 -0.58
CA SER A 46 -11.42 -3.04 -1.98
C SER A 46 -10.84 -4.45 -2.16
N LEU A 47 -9.86 -4.85 -1.35
CA LEU A 47 -9.34 -6.22 -1.30
C LEU A 47 -10.43 -7.22 -0.92
N LYS A 48 -11.17 -6.94 0.17
CA LYS A 48 -12.28 -7.79 0.61
C LYS A 48 -13.37 -7.93 -0.44
N GLU A 49 -13.60 -6.90 -1.25
CA GLU A 49 -14.63 -6.90 -2.30
C GLU A 49 -14.16 -7.60 -3.59
N LYS A 50 -12.96 -7.26 -4.07
CA LYS A 50 -12.47 -7.67 -5.39
C LYS A 50 -11.73 -9.01 -5.37
N ARG A 51 -11.28 -9.49 -4.21
CA ARG A 51 -10.44 -10.70 -4.10
C ARG A 51 -11.10 -11.73 -3.18
N LEU A 52 -11.71 -12.75 -3.79
CA LEU A 52 -12.24 -13.89 -3.03
C LEU A 52 -11.13 -14.61 -2.23
N LEU A 53 -9.93 -14.70 -2.82
CA LEU A 53 -8.73 -15.29 -2.19
C LEU A 53 -8.30 -14.57 -0.91
N TYR A 54 -8.50 -13.25 -0.81
CA TYR A 54 -8.21 -12.49 0.41
C TYR A 54 -9.04 -13.00 1.59
N LYS A 55 -10.33 -13.32 1.35
CA LYS A 55 -11.20 -13.92 2.38
C LYS A 55 -10.74 -15.34 2.76
N GLN A 56 -10.35 -16.14 1.77
CA GLN A 56 -9.88 -17.52 1.99
C GLN A 56 -8.55 -17.59 2.74
N ARG A 57 -7.66 -16.61 2.56
CA ARG A 57 -6.37 -16.52 3.25
C ARG A 57 -6.44 -15.77 4.59
N HIS A 58 -7.64 -15.61 5.14
CA HIS A 58 -7.87 -14.91 6.41
C HIS A 58 -7.31 -13.47 6.42
N GLY A 59 -7.25 -12.81 5.27
CA GLY A 59 -6.78 -11.43 5.15
C GLY A 59 -5.28 -11.24 5.22
N LYS A 60 -4.47 -12.31 5.18
CA LYS A 60 -3.02 -12.20 5.08
C LYS A 60 -2.61 -11.61 3.73
N VAL A 61 -1.89 -10.50 3.77
CA VAL A 61 -1.33 -9.81 2.60
C VAL A 61 0.13 -9.53 2.85
N ILE A 62 0.94 -9.75 1.82
CA ILE A 62 2.32 -9.30 1.77
C ILE A 62 2.29 -7.99 0.97
N LEU A 63 2.66 -6.89 1.62
CA LEU A 63 2.66 -5.55 1.07
C LEU A 63 4.08 -5.12 0.72
N LEU A 64 4.28 -4.66 -0.51
CA LEU A 64 5.51 -4.03 -0.96
C LEU A 64 5.25 -2.54 -1.17
N TYR A 65 6.01 -1.68 -0.48
CA TYR A 65 5.96 -0.23 -0.64
C TYR A 65 7.32 0.40 -0.34
N ASP A 66 7.51 1.65 -0.76
CA ASP A 66 8.75 2.40 -0.55
C ASP A 66 8.88 2.96 0.87
N ASN A 67 10.10 3.02 1.40
CA ASN A 67 10.38 3.46 2.77
C ASN A 67 10.33 4.99 2.96
N THR A 68 9.32 5.67 2.38
CA THR A 68 9.13 7.11 2.57
C THR A 68 8.61 7.44 3.96
N ARG A 69 8.90 8.66 4.44
CA ARG A 69 8.54 9.14 5.80
C ARG A 69 7.06 8.93 6.15
N PRO A 70 6.09 9.22 5.26
CA PRO A 70 4.67 8.98 5.56
C PRO A 70 4.35 7.50 5.79
N HIS A 71 5.02 6.59 5.08
CA HIS A 71 4.72 5.15 5.13
C HIS A 71 5.31 4.45 6.35
N VAL A 72 6.36 5.01 6.96
CA VAL A 72 6.93 4.51 8.21
C VAL A 72 6.36 5.19 9.46
N ALA A 73 5.38 6.07 9.29
CA ALA A 73 4.75 6.79 10.39
C ALA A 73 4.03 5.83 11.35
N LYS A 74 4.02 6.16 12.64
CA LYS A 74 3.36 5.38 13.70
C LYS A 74 1.91 4.98 13.37
N PRO A 75 1.00 5.88 12.93
CA PRO A 75 -0.38 5.48 12.62
C PRO A 75 -0.50 4.46 11.49
N VAL A 76 0.46 4.45 10.56
CA VAL A 76 0.50 3.49 9.44
C VAL A 76 0.95 2.13 9.94
N LYS A 77 2.05 2.07 10.69
CA LYS A 77 2.56 0.82 11.27
C LYS A 77 1.51 0.13 12.15
N THR A 78 0.89 0.89 13.06
CA THR A 78 -0.18 0.36 13.92
C THR A 78 -1.35 -0.19 13.11
N TYR A 79 -1.71 0.46 12.00
CA TYR A 79 -2.80 -0.02 11.17
C TYR A 79 -2.45 -1.30 10.38
N LEU A 80 -1.22 -1.41 9.88
CA LEU A 80 -0.72 -2.61 9.20
C LEU A 80 -0.65 -3.81 10.17
N GLU A 81 -0.21 -3.57 11.41
CA GLU A 81 -0.21 -4.57 12.49
C GLU A 81 -1.65 -5.05 12.80
N MET A 82 -2.62 -4.13 12.90
CA MET A 82 -4.04 -4.48 13.10
C MET A 82 -4.60 -5.33 11.95
N LEU A 83 -4.13 -5.10 10.73
CA LEU A 83 -4.52 -5.91 9.56
C LEU A 83 -3.75 -7.22 9.46
N GLN A 84 -2.71 -7.43 10.28
CA GLN A 84 -1.77 -8.55 10.18
C GLN A 84 -1.13 -8.65 8.78
N TRP A 85 -0.90 -7.50 8.14
CA TRP A 85 -0.22 -7.45 6.86
C TRP A 85 1.29 -7.48 7.07
N GLU A 86 1.95 -8.37 6.33
CA GLU A 86 3.40 -8.46 6.33
C GLU A 86 3.97 -7.42 5.36
N VAL A 87 4.96 -6.65 5.81
CA VAL A 87 5.63 -5.66 4.97
C VAL A 87 6.96 -6.24 4.53
N LEU A 88 7.18 -6.33 3.22
CA LEU A 88 8.48 -6.75 2.72
C LEU A 88 9.52 -5.66 2.97
N PRO A 89 10.74 -6.03 3.43
CA PRO A 89 11.82 -5.08 3.59
C PRO A 89 12.19 -4.51 2.21
N HIS A 90 12.05 -3.19 2.05
CA HIS A 90 12.49 -2.48 0.85
C HIS A 90 13.78 -1.70 1.12
N PRO A 91 14.86 -1.91 0.36
CA PRO A 91 16.08 -1.15 0.53
C PRO A 91 15.85 0.36 0.27
N PRO A 92 16.49 1.26 1.03
CA PRO A 92 16.40 2.70 0.77
C PRO A 92 16.90 3.02 -0.65
N TYR A 93 16.20 3.90 -1.36
CA TYR A 93 16.62 4.41 -2.67
C TYR A 93 16.82 3.34 -3.75
N SER A 94 15.97 2.31 -3.78
CA SER A 94 15.97 1.29 -4.83
C SER A 94 14.75 1.44 -5.75
N PRO A 95 14.74 2.46 -6.64
CA PRO A 95 13.63 2.68 -7.57
C PRO A 95 13.42 1.49 -8.51
N ASP A 96 14.48 0.74 -8.82
CA ASP A 96 14.45 -0.48 -9.64
C ASP A 96 14.66 -1.72 -8.76
N SER A 97 13.69 -2.02 -7.90
CA SER A 97 13.64 -3.34 -7.26
C SER A 97 13.06 -4.33 -8.26
N LEU A 98 13.92 -4.93 -9.08
CA LEU A 98 13.64 -6.14 -9.86
C LEU A 98 13.38 -7.30 -8.88
N PHE A 99 12.12 -7.47 -8.46
CA PHE A 99 11.60 -8.69 -7.85
C PHE A 99 10.33 -9.13 -8.57
#